data_AF-A0A1M6YGQ6-F1
#
_entry.id   AF-A0A1M6YGQ6-F1
#
_cell.length_a   1.000
_cell.length_b   1.000
_cell.length_c   1.000
_cell.angle_alpha   90.00
_cell.angle_beta   90.00
_cell.angle_gamma   90.00
#
_symmetry.space_group_name_H-M   'P 1'
#
loop_
_entity.id
_entity.type
_entity.pdbx_description
1 polymer ?
#
loop_
_entity_poly.entity_id
_entity_poly.type
_entity_poly.pdbx_seq_one_letter_code
_entity_poly.pdbx_strand_id
1 'polypeptide(L)'
;MRLMARLRKEKSQSKLSFLSDISREYIRCLERGTKMSSAQNLVNLIAASGLDIKKTLCDYADMLEEENEKFKGIAGKEYIRKLKKKDTSEPGGTRHKENQGGSKKTKESPKK
;
A
#
# COMPACT_ATOMS: atom_id res chain seq x y z
N MET A 1 4.54 -0.42 -12.82
CA MET A 1 5.38 -1.02 -13.91
C MET A 1 4.56 -1.70 -15.02
N ARG A 2 3.57 -2.55 -14.72
CA ARG A 2 2.85 -3.38 -15.71
C ARG A 2 2.26 -2.62 -16.92
N LEU A 3 1.76 -1.38 -16.73
CA LEU A 3 1.20 -0.57 -17.83
C LEU A 3 2.19 -0.33 -18.98
N MET A 4 3.43 0.08 -18.70
CA MET A 4 4.43 0.31 -19.75
C MET A 4 4.70 -0.96 -20.56
N ALA A 5 4.75 -2.13 -19.91
CA ALA A 5 4.91 -3.41 -20.60
C ALA A 5 3.73 -3.73 -21.53
N ARG A 6 2.50 -3.30 -21.21
CA ARG A 6 1.32 -3.42 -22.07
C ARG A 6 1.40 -2.50 -23.29
N LEU A 7 1.67 -1.19 -23.08
CA LEU A 7 1.87 -0.23 -24.18
C LEU A 7 2.97 -0.69 -25.17
N ARG A 8 3.97 -1.40 -24.63
CA ARG A 8 5.14 -1.90 -25.37
C ARG A 8 4.91 -3.24 -26.09
N LYS A 9 3.77 -3.92 -25.89
CA LYS A 9 3.29 -4.97 -26.79
C LYS A 9 2.75 -4.38 -28.09
N GLU A 10 1.98 -3.29 -27.99
CA GLU A 10 1.30 -2.70 -29.16
C GLU A 10 2.24 -1.88 -30.05
N LYS A 11 3.27 -1.25 -29.47
CA LYS A 11 4.22 -0.37 -30.19
C LYS A 11 5.66 -0.47 -29.66
N SER A 12 6.62 -0.20 -30.54
CA SER A 12 8.02 -0.02 -30.15
C SER A 12 8.22 1.25 -29.30
N GLN A 13 9.27 1.28 -28.49
CA GLN A 13 9.64 2.47 -27.70
C GLN A 13 9.85 3.71 -28.59
N SER A 14 10.42 3.52 -29.80
CA SER A 14 10.59 4.58 -30.79
C SER A 14 9.27 5.06 -31.39
N LYS A 15 8.31 4.16 -31.65
CA LYS A 15 7.01 4.53 -32.22
C LYS A 15 6.10 5.20 -31.19
N LEU A 16 6.12 4.76 -29.92
CA LEU A 16 5.47 5.49 -28.82
C LEU A 16 6.04 6.91 -28.69
N SER A 17 7.37 7.04 -28.67
CA SER A 17 8.04 8.34 -28.56
C SER A 17 7.61 9.30 -29.66
N PHE A 18 7.68 8.85 -30.92
CA PHE A 18 7.28 9.64 -32.09
C PHE A 18 5.80 10.03 -32.11
N LEU A 19 4.90 9.17 -31.62
CA LEU A 19 3.44 9.40 -31.67
C LEU A 19 2.88 10.15 -30.45
N SER A 20 3.65 10.31 -29.36
CA SER A 20 3.18 10.96 -28.11
C SER A 20 3.86 12.29 -27.79
N ASP A 21 4.83 12.70 -28.61
CA ASP A 21 5.79 13.80 -28.38
C ASP A 21 6.53 13.71 -27.04
N ILE A 22 6.88 12.49 -26.65
CA ILE A 22 7.59 12.19 -25.39
C ILE A 22 8.91 11.52 -25.73
N SER A 23 10.02 12.01 -25.17
CA SER A 23 11.35 11.51 -25.52
C SER A 23 11.53 10.02 -25.15
N ARG A 24 12.25 9.28 -26.00
CA ARG A 24 12.59 7.87 -25.76
C ARG A 24 13.24 7.64 -24.39
N GLU A 25 14.04 8.60 -23.91
CA GLU A 25 14.68 8.49 -22.59
C GLU A 25 13.70 8.65 -21.43
N TYR A 26 12.69 9.52 -21.56
CA TYR A 26 11.61 9.60 -20.58
C TYR A 26 10.82 8.29 -20.54
N ILE A 27 10.48 7.71 -21.70
CA ILE A 27 9.85 6.38 -21.79
C ILE A 27 10.75 5.31 -21.14
N ARG A 28 12.07 5.34 -21.37
CA ARG A 28 13.04 4.43 -20.74
C ARG A 28 13.08 4.56 -19.20
N CYS A 29 12.85 5.76 -18.67
CA CYS A 29 12.73 5.99 -17.23
C CYS A 29 11.43 5.40 -16.67
N LEU A 30 10.29 5.54 -17.37
CA LEU A 30 9.02 4.91 -17.00
C LEU A 30 9.10 3.37 -17.07
N GLU A 31 9.73 2.83 -18.12
CA GLU A 31 10.01 1.39 -18.31
C GLU A 31 10.94 0.80 -17.22
N ARG A 32 11.63 1.64 -16.45
CA ARG A 32 12.50 1.25 -15.32
C ARG A 32 11.91 1.60 -13.96
N GLY A 33 10.79 2.30 -13.90
CA GLY A 33 10.21 2.84 -12.67
C GLY A 33 11.02 3.98 -12.02
N THR A 34 12.06 4.51 -12.68
CA THR A 34 12.92 5.58 -12.13
C THR A 34 12.31 6.97 -12.27
N LYS A 35 11.19 7.11 -12.99
CA LYS A 35 10.32 8.28 -12.98
C LYS A 35 8.86 7.85 -12.88
N MET A 36 8.04 8.69 -12.25
CA MET A 36 6.58 8.65 -12.39
C MET A 36 6.15 9.43 -13.64
N SER A 37 5.03 9.04 -14.24
CA SER A 37 4.40 9.79 -15.33
C SER A 37 3.47 10.87 -14.78
N SER A 38 3.38 12.02 -15.45
CA SER A 38 2.22 12.90 -15.29
C SER A 38 0.98 12.24 -15.93
N ALA A 39 -0.22 12.66 -15.52
CA ALA A 39 -1.47 12.18 -16.11
C ALA A 39 -1.53 12.46 -17.63
N GLN A 40 -1.12 13.65 -18.07
CA GLN A 40 -1.05 14.00 -19.49
C GLN A 40 -0.13 13.05 -20.27
N ASN A 41 1.08 12.80 -19.77
CA ASN A 41 2.03 11.91 -20.43
C ASN A 41 1.52 10.47 -20.46
N LEU A 42 0.76 10.04 -19.44
CA LEU A 42 0.11 8.74 -19.39
C LEU A 42 -0.93 8.59 -20.51
N VAL A 43 -1.82 9.58 -20.65
CA VAL A 43 -2.87 9.61 -21.68
C VAL A 43 -2.25 9.68 -23.09
N ASN A 44 -1.24 10.54 -23.30
CA ASN A 44 -0.53 10.62 -24.58
C ASN A 44 0.10 9.28 -24.97
N LEU A 45 0.72 8.56 -24.03
CA LEU A 45 1.34 7.25 -24.28
C LEU A 45 0.29 6.15 -24.54
N ILE A 46 -0.87 6.20 -23.89
CA ILE A 46 -1.98 5.27 -24.15
C ILE A 46 -2.56 5.53 -25.55
N ALA A 47 -2.87 6.79 -25.89
CA ALA A 47 -3.35 7.17 -27.22
C ALA A 47 -2.35 6.77 -28.33
N ALA A 48 -1.06 7.06 -28.14
CA ALA A 48 0.02 6.66 -29.05
C ALA A 48 0.19 5.14 -29.21
N SER A 49 -0.26 4.34 -28.23
CA SER A 49 -0.27 2.88 -28.34
C SER A 49 -1.40 2.33 -29.21
N GLY A 50 -2.47 3.12 -29.42
CA GLY A 50 -3.69 2.68 -30.12
C GLY A 50 -4.65 1.83 -29.27
N LEU A 51 -4.45 1.77 -27.95
CA LEU A 51 -5.39 1.14 -27.02
C LEU A 51 -6.55 2.09 -26.69
N ASP A 52 -7.71 1.52 -26.36
CA ASP A 52 -8.82 2.31 -25.80
C ASP A 52 -8.40 2.99 -24.48
N ILE A 53 -8.53 4.32 -24.45
CA ILE A 53 -8.02 5.14 -23.35
C ILE A 53 -8.80 4.87 -22.06
N LYS A 54 -10.13 4.82 -22.14
CA LYS A 54 -11.01 4.62 -20.97
C LYS A 54 -10.72 3.29 -20.29
N LYS A 55 -10.77 2.19 -21.05
CA LYS A 55 -10.49 0.85 -20.55
C LYS A 55 -9.07 0.72 -20.02
N THR A 56 -8.07 1.29 -20.71
CA THR A 56 -6.67 1.18 -20.26
C THR A 56 -6.41 1.98 -18.98
N LEU A 57 -7.13 3.08 -18.74
CA LEU A 57 -7.10 3.81 -17.48
C LEU A 57 -7.81 3.05 -16.35
N CYS A 58 -8.99 2.45 -16.59
CA CYS A 58 -9.65 1.57 -15.62
C CYS A 58 -8.77 0.37 -15.25
N ASP A 59 -8.30 -0.39 -16.25
CA ASP A 59 -7.39 -1.53 -16.07
C ASP A 59 -6.07 -1.16 -15.34
N TYR A 60 -5.74 0.14 -15.25
CA TYR A 60 -4.59 0.66 -14.49
C TYR A 60 -4.97 1.17 -13.08
N ALA A 61 -6.17 1.73 -12.90
CA ALA A 61 -6.69 2.09 -11.59
C ALA A 61 -6.89 0.84 -10.72
N ASP A 62 -7.57 -0.18 -11.25
CA ASP A 62 -7.82 -1.47 -10.58
C ASP A 62 -6.50 -2.12 -10.11
N MET A 63 -5.44 -1.97 -10.90
CA MET A 63 -4.09 -2.46 -10.62
C MET A 63 -3.40 -1.68 -9.48
N LEU A 64 -3.60 -0.37 -9.40
CA LEU A 64 -3.08 0.45 -8.31
C LEU A 64 -3.82 0.15 -6.99
N GLU A 65 -5.12 -0.14 -7.04
CA GLU A 65 -5.87 -0.63 -5.88
C GLU A 65 -5.40 -2.04 -5.45
N GLU A 66 -5.17 -2.95 -6.40
CA GLU A 66 -4.59 -4.28 -6.14
C GLU A 66 -3.21 -4.20 -5.46
N GLU A 67 -2.37 -3.25 -5.88
CA GLU A 67 -1.06 -3.00 -5.27
C GLU A 67 -1.20 -2.33 -3.88
N ASN A 68 -2.14 -1.39 -3.70
CA ASN A 68 -2.43 -0.71 -2.43
C ASN A 68 -2.92 -1.67 -1.32
N GLU A 69 -3.89 -2.54 -1.61
CA GLU A 69 -4.39 -3.51 -0.63
C GLU A 69 -3.31 -4.52 -0.21
N LYS A 70 -2.43 -4.90 -1.14
CA LYS A 70 -1.24 -5.72 -0.81
C LYS A 70 -0.29 -4.97 0.14
N PHE A 71 -0.04 -3.68 -0.08
CA PHE A 71 0.76 -2.86 0.83
C PHE A 71 0.13 -2.73 2.23
N LYS A 72 -1.19 -2.51 2.33
CA LYS A 72 -1.92 -2.52 3.61
C LYS A 72 -1.78 -3.86 4.33
N GLY A 73 -1.95 -4.97 3.61
CA GLY A 73 -1.78 -6.33 4.13
C GLY A 73 -0.36 -6.65 4.61
N ILE A 74 0.68 -6.07 3.96
CA ILE A 74 2.07 -6.16 4.41
C ILE A 74 2.29 -5.31 5.68
N ALA A 75 1.81 -4.06 5.69
CA ALA A 75 1.96 -3.16 6.83
C ALA A 75 1.32 -3.73 8.11
N GLY A 76 0.12 -4.33 8.01
CA GLY A 76 -0.52 -5.03 9.13
C GLY A 76 0.28 -6.23 9.65
N LYS A 77 0.92 -7.01 8.75
CA LYS A 77 1.79 -8.13 9.13
C LYS A 77 3.08 -7.65 9.82
N GLU A 78 3.68 -6.55 9.36
CA GLU A 78 4.84 -5.94 10.05
C GLU A 78 4.46 -5.35 11.41
N TYR A 79 3.28 -4.76 11.54
CA TYR A 79 2.76 -4.26 12.83
C TYR A 79 2.60 -5.40 13.84
N ILE A 80 1.93 -6.50 13.47
CA ILE A 80 1.79 -7.69 14.31
C ILE A 80 3.16 -8.30 14.66
N ARG A 81 4.12 -8.33 13.72
CA ARG A 81 5.49 -8.80 13.98
C ARG A 81 6.23 -7.90 14.99
N LYS A 82 6.02 -6.58 14.95
CA LYS A 82 6.62 -5.63 15.90
C LYS A 82 6.04 -5.78 17.31
N LEU A 83 4.73 -6.02 17.44
CA LEU A 83 4.11 -6.33 18.74
C LEU A 83 4.72 -7.60 19.36
N LYS A 84 4.68 -8.73 18.64
CA LYS A 84 5.23 -10.01 19.12
C LYS A 84 6.71 -9.96 19.51
N LYS A 85 7.49 -9.02 18.98
CA LYS A 85 8.89 -8.76 19.38
C LYS A 85 9.04 -7.95 20.66
N LYS A 86 8.10 -7.06 21.00
CA LYS A 86 8.05 -6.42 22.33
C LYS A 86 7.71 -7.45 23.40
N ASP A 87 6.70 -8.27 23.15
CA ASP A 87 6.21 -9.32 24.06
C ASP A 87 7.25 -10.41 24.39
N THR A 88 8.40 -10.41 23.70
CA THR A 88 9.51 -11.38 23.86
C THR A 88 10.86 -10.74 24.20
N SER A 89 10.89 -9.44 24.59
CA SER A 89 12.14 -8.73 24.95
C SER A 89 12.23 -8.23 26.40
N GLU A 90 11.34 -8.66 27.30
CA GLU A 90 11.48 -8.47 28.76
C GLU A 90 11.92 -9.76 29.49
N PRO A 91 13.23 -9.95 29.75
CA PRO A 91 13.72 -10.95 30.70
C PRO A 91 13.60 -10.42 32.14
N GLY A 92 12.36 -10.35 32.64
CA GLY A 92 12.02 -10.02 34.02
C GLY A 92 11.26 -8.69 34.19
N GLY A 93 10.22 -8.60 35.02
CA GLY A 93 9.54 -9.68 35.75
C GLY A 93 9.10 -9.31 37.17
N THR A 94 7.83 -8.95 37.33
CA THR A 94 7.15 -8.90 38.64
C THR A 94 5.74 -9.44 38.52
N ARG A 95 5.47 -10.60 39.14
CA ARG A 95 4.09 -11.06 39.40
C ARG A 95 3.47 -10.13 40.44
N HIS A 96 2.42 -9.39 40.07
CA HIS A 96 1.54 -8.81 41.08
C HIS A 96 0.83 -9.95 41.82
N LYS A 97 1.19 -10.15 43.09
CA LYS A 97 0.37 -10.92 44.03
C LYS A 97 -0.76 -10.03 44.51
N GLU A 98 -2.00 -10.38 44.18
CA GLU A 98 -3.16 -9.90 44.93
C GLU A 98 -3.10 -10.53 46.33
N ASN A 99 -2.76 -9.73 47.33
CA ASN A 99 -2.63 -10.20 48.70
C ASN A 99 -3.92 -9.87 49.48
N GLN A 100 -4.56 -10.90 50.04
CA GLN A 100 -5.80 -10.74 50.79
C GLN A 100 -5.56 -9.93 52.08
N GLY A 101 -6.46 -8.99 52.39
CA GLY A 101 -6.40 -8.14 53.58
C GLY A 101 -7.79 -7.67 53.99
N GLY A 102 -8.51 -8.50 54.73
CA GLY A 102 -9.89 -8.20 55.15
C GLY A 102 -9.97 -7.34 56.41
N SER A 103 -11.07 -6.60 56.57
CA SER A 103 -11.50 -6.08 57.88
C SER A 103 -13.03 -6.01 57.96
N LYS A 104 -13.60 -6.68 58.96
CA LYS A 104 -15.02 -6.60 59.30
C LYS A 104 -15.28 -5.37 60.18
N LYS A 105 -16.40 -4.67 59.94
CA LYS A 105 -17.21 -4.11 61.03
C LYS A 105 -18.66 -3.84 60.60
N THR A 106 -19.59 -4.34 61.39
CA THR A 106 -20.99 -3.88 61.56
C THR A 106 -20.99 -2.44 62.13
N LYS A 107 -22.08 -1.65 62.21
CA LYS A 107 -23.56 -1.80 62.29
C LYS A 107 -24.17 -0.47 61.74
N GLU A 108 -25.46 -0.19 61.53
CA GLU A 108 -26.79 -0.85 61.68
C GLU A 108 -27.81 -0.15 60.73
N SER A 109 -29.07 -0.61 60.66
CA SER A 109 -30.20 0.10 60.01
C SER A 109 -30.88 1.11 60.96
N PRO A 110 -31.77 1.99 60.46
CA PRO A 110 -33.20 1.68 60.62
C PRO A 110 -34.07 2.01 59.39
N LYS A 111 -35.30 1.47 59.37
CA LYS A 111 -36.36 1.83 58.41
C LYS A 111 -37.11 3.09 58.83
N LYS A 112 -37.72 3.76 57.84
CA LYS A 112 -39.13 4.16 57.90
C LYS A 112 -39.82 3.61 56.66
#